data_AF-A0A2N2Q0C3-F1
#
_entry.id   AF-A0A2N2Q0C3-F1
#
_cell.length_a   1.000
_cell.length_b   1.000
_cell.length_c   1.000
_cell.angle_alpha   90.00
_cell.angle_beta   90.00
_cell.angle_gamma   90.00
#
_symmetry.space_group_name_H-M   'P 1'
#
loop_
_entity.id
_entity.type
_entity.pdbx_description
1 polymer ?
#
loop_
_entity_poly.entity_id
_entity_poly.type
_entity_poly.pdbx_seq_one_letter_code
_entity_poly.pdbx_strand_id
1 'polypeptide(L)'
;MTEALRPARPVPPGRILKQELEARDWSQKDLAAILGRPEQMVSEIATGTKQITPETSLALAQAFGSSPEFWYHLETNYRLELAQRRGNDDAIARRGQLYDALPLREMARRGWLCLHESADDLEREVSGLLGVSVSAAPVLVARLRASTTREPLTYAQLAWLRRAEALAREQTAGNWDPEHLEPLAAELLALACRVEDVALV
;
A
#
# COMPACT_ATOMS: atom_id res chain seq x y z
N MET A 1 -17.31 -14.45 9.24
CA MET A 1 -16.02 -14.50 8.52
C MET A 1 -15.86 -15.92 8.02
N THR A 2 -15.99 -16.14 6.72
CA THR A 2 -15.77 -17.47 6.11
C THR A 2 -14.26 -17.66 6.05
N GLU A 3 -13.72 -18.49 6.94
CA GLU A 3 -12.30 -18.82 6.91
C GLU A 3 -12.01 -19.53 5.58
N ALA A 4 -11.32 -18.84 4.67
CA ALA A 4 -11.00 -19.38 3.37
C ALA A 4 -10.02 -20.55 3.56
N LEU A 5 -10.51 -21.77 3.42
CA LEU A 5 -9.70 -22.99 3.50
C LEU A 5 -8.57 -22.89 2.47
N ARG A 6 -7.32 -22.85 2.95
CA ARG A 6 -6.12 -22.83 2.10
C ARG A 6 -5.52 -24.23 2.02
N PRO A 7 -4.94 -24.62 0.88
CA PRO A 7 -4.21 -25.89 0.78
C PRO A 7 -3.08 -25.94 1.81
N ALA A 8 -2.90 -27.09 2.46
CA ALA A 8 -1.80 -27.27 3.41
C ALA A 8 -0.42 -27.13 2.73
N ARG A 9 -0.32 -27.47 1.44
CA ARG A 9 0.88 -27.31 0.60
C ARG A 9 0.53 -26.71 -0.77
N PRO A 10 1.32 -25.73 -1.26
CA PRO A 10 1.16 -25.21 -2.60
C PRO A 10 1.50 -26.32 -3.60
N VAL A 11 0.62 -26.55 -4.58
CA VAL A 11 0.86 -27.53 -5.63
C VAL A 11 1.70 -26.88 -6.72
N PRO A 12 2.94 -27.32 -6.97
CA PRO A 12 3.77 -26.74 -8.03
C PRO A 12 3.20 -27.12 -9.41
N PRO A 13 3.25 -26.20 -10.39
CA PRO A 13 2.81 -26.47 -11.76
C PRO A 13 3.53 -27.67 -12.39
N GLY A 14 4.80 -27.87 -12.04
CA GLY A 14 5.59 -29.03 -12.46
C GLY A 14 5.00 -30.38 -12.06
N ARG A 15 4.17 -30.45 -11.00
CA ARG A 15 3.43 -31.68 -10.65
C ARG A 15 2.35 -31.99 -11.67
N ILE A 16 1.59 -30.98 -12.09
CA ILE A 16 0.54 -31.12 -13.11
C ILE A 16 1.19 -31.44 -14.47
N LEU A 17 2.31 -30.79 -14.78
CA LEU A 17 3.09 -31.09 -15.97
C LEU A 17 3.48 -32.58 -16.04
N LYS A 18 3.98 -33.15 -14.93
CA LYS A 18 4.32 -34.57 -14.87
C LYS A 18 3.11 -35.48 -15.10
N GLN A 19 1.95 -35.13 -14.57
CA GLN A 19 0.72 -35.89 -14.79
C GLN A 19 0.27 -35.87 -16.25
N GLU A 20 0.35 -34.71 -16.92
CA GLU A 20 0.01 -34.59 -18.35
C GLU A 20 0.98 -35.39 -19.25
N LEU A 21 2.26 -35.45 -18.86
CA LEU A 21 3.28 -36.28 -19.51
C LEU A 21 3.00 -37.77 -19.31
N GLU A 22 2.76 -38.20 -18.07
CA GLU A 22 2.42 -39.59 -17.74
C GLU A 22 1.15 -40.06 -18.46
N ALA A 23 0.11 -39.21 -18.54
CA ALA A 23 -1.14 -39.54 -19.23
C ALA A 23 -0.99 -39.77 -20.75
N ARG A 24 0.07 -39.22 -21.35
CA ARG A 24 0.38 -39.35 -22.80
C ARG A 24 1.56 -40.27 -23.09
N ASP A 25 2.15 -40.86 -22.05
CA ASP A 25 3.37 -41.65 -22.13
C ASP A 25 4.54 -40.86 -22.77
N TRP A 26 4.64 -39.57 -22.45
CA TRP A 26 5.69 -38.67 -22.94
C TRP A 26 6.79 -38.48 -21.89
N SER A 27 8.04 -38.50 -22.33
CA SER A 27 9.17 -38.05 -21.51
C SER A 27 9.31 -36.53 -21.53
N GLN A 28 10.09 -35.97 -20.60
CA GLN A 28 10.44 -34.54 -20.62
C GLN A 28 11.19 -34.14 -21.91
N LYS A 29 11.98 -35.08 -22.46
CA LYS A 29 12.68 -34.92 -23.72
C LYS A 29 11.72 -34.83 -24.91
N ASP A 30 10.64 -35.60 -24.90
CA ASP A 30 9.62 -35.54 -25.95
C ASP A 30 8.90 -34.20 -25.93
N LEU A 31 8.50 -33.74 -24.73
CA LEU A 31 7.92 -32.40 -24.60
C LEU A 31 8.88 -31.30 -25.05
N ALA A 32 10.17 -31.41 -24.69
CA ALA A 32 11.18 -30.45 -25.11
C ALA A 32 11.28 -30.38 -26.65
N ALA A 33 11.25 -31.54 -27.32
CA ALA A 33 11.23 -31.62 -28.77
C ALA A 33 9.95 -31.02 -29.37
N ILE A 34 8.78 -31.30 -28.81
CA ILE A 34 7.48 -30.75 -29.25
C ILE A 34 7.46 -29.23 -29.13
N LEU A 35 7.97 -28.69 -28.01
CA LEU A 35 8.01 -27.25 -27.76
C LEU A 35 9.13 -26.54 -28.56
N GLY A 36 10.07 -27.28 -29.14
CA GLY A 36 11.27 -26.72 -29.76
C GLY A 36 12.16 -25.99 -28.75
N ARG A 37 12.24 -26.49 -27.51
CA ARG A 37 12.99 -25.88 -26.39
C ARG A 37 13.99 -26.87 -25.80
N PRO A 38 15.03 -26.40 -25.08
CA PRO A 38 15.97 -27.29 -24.40
C PRO A 38 15.28 -28.14 -23.32
N GLU A 39 15.66 -29.41 -23.20
CA GLU A 39 15.15 -30.33 -22.15
C GLU A 39 15.36 -29.78 -20.74
N GLN A 40 16.47 -29.06 -20.52
CA GLN A 40 16.75 -28.37 -19.27
C GLN A 40 15.61 -27.43 -18.86
N MET A 41 15.01 -26.70 -19.79
CA MET A 41 13.88 -25.80 -19.50
C MET A 41 12.69 -26.59 -18.94
N VAL A 42 12.36 -27.73 -19.55
CA VAL A 42 11.25 -28.58 -19.13
C VAL A 42 11.53 -29.16 -17.74
N SER A 43 12.76 -29.62 -17.49
CA SER A 43 13.18 -30.13 -16.18
C SER A 43 13.12 -29.07 -15.08
N GLU A 44 13.56 -27.85 -15.37
CA GLU A 44 13.49 -26.71 -14.44
C GLU A 44 12.03 -26.32 -14.11
N ILE A 45 11.13 -26.41 -15.08
CA ILE A 45 9.68 -26.20 -14.86
C ILE A 45 9.10 -27.36 -14.03
N ALA A 46 9.46 -28.61 -14.36
CA ALA A 46 9.00 -29.81 -13.66
C ALA A 46 9.43 -29.86 -12.18
N THR A 47 10.56 -29.22 -11.85
CA THR A 47 11.08 -29.08 -10.48
C THR A 47 10.61 -27.80 -9.78
N GLY A 48 9.97 -26.86 -10.50
CA GLY A 48 9.47 -25.59 -9.98
C GLY A 48 10.54 -24.49 -9.83
N THR A 49 11.77 -24.75 -10.29
CA THR A 49 12.87 -23.79 -10.30
C THR A 49 12.61 -22.68 -11.31
N LYS A 50 12.11 -23.03 -12.49
CA LYS A 50 11.73 -22.08 -13.54
C LYS A 50 10.23 -21.85 -13.55
N GLN A 51 9.85 -20.59 -13.77
CA GLN A 51 8.46 -20.18 -13.85
C GLN A 51 7.89 -20.46 -15.25
N ILE A 52 6.61 -20.85 -15.30
CA ILE A 52 5.86 -20.86 -16.55
C ILE A 52 5.48 -19.41 -16.91
N THR A 53 6.08 -18.88 -17.98
CA THR A 53 5.75 -17.54 -18.51
C THR A 53 4.49 -17.58 -19.37
N PRO A 54 3.89 -16.43 -19.75
CA PRO A 54 2.77 -16.40 -20.70
C PRO A 54 3.08 -17.12 -22.03
N GLU A 55 4.29 -16.93 -22.56
CA GLU A 55 4.75 -17.57 -23.80
C GLU A 55 4.89 -19.08 -23.62
N THR A 56 5.38 -19.51 -22.45
CA THR A 56 5.48 -20.93 -22.12
C THR A 56 4.09 -21.53 -21.96
N SER A 57 3.14 -20.79 -21.38
CA SER A 57 1.75 -21.22 -21.22
C SER A 57 1.06 -21.45 -22.57
N LEU A 58 1.28 -20.56 -23.54
CA LEU A 58 0.81 -20.74 -24.92
C LEU A 58 1.38 -22.00 -25.56
N ALA A 59 2.69 -22.24 -25.40
CA ALA A 59 3.34 -23.40 -25.98
C ALA A 59 2.86 -24.72 -25.34
N LEU A 60 2.68 -24.76 -24.00
CA LEU A 60 2.13 -25.91 -23.30
C LEU A 60 0.66 -26.17 -23.68
N ALA A 61 -0.14 -25.11 -23.85
CA ALA A 61 -1.52 -25.21 -24.31
C ALA A 61 -1.60 -25.85 -25.71
N GLN A 62 -0.73 -25.42 -26.64
CA GLN A 62 -0.63 -26.02 -27.98
C GLN A 62 -0.16 -27.48 -27.94
N ALA A 63 0.81 -27.82 -27.08
CA ALA A 63 1.33 -29.17 -26.95
C ALA A 63 0.30 -30.15 -26.34
N PHE A 64 -0.46 -29.71 -25.34
CA PHE A 64 -1.38 -30.57 -24.59
C PHE A 64 -2.84 -30.50 -25.03
N GLY A 65 -3.19 -29.53 -25.90
CA GLY A 65 -4.57 -29.28 -26.30
C GLY A 65 -5.43 -28.67 -25.18
N SER A 66 -4.80 -27.88 -24.31
CA SER A 66 -5.47 -27.20 -23.19
C SER A 66 -5.45 -25.68 -23.36
N SER A 67 -5.85 -24.92 -22.33
CA SER A 67 -5.87 -23.45 -22.40
C SER A 67 -4.57 -22.84 -21.84
N PRO A 68 -4.06 -21.74 -22.41
CA PRO A 68 -2.91 -21.02 -21.86
C PRO A 68 -3.18 -20.51 -20.44
N GLU A 69 -4.40 -20.05 -20.17
CA GLU A 69 -4.82 -19.54 -18.86
C GLU A 69 -4.74 -20.61 -17.78
N PHE A 70 -5.01 -21.88 -18.11
CA PHE A 70 -4.86 -22.99 -17.18
C PHE A 70 -3.42 -23.08 -16.64
N TRP A 71 -2.44 -23.12 -17.54
CA TRP A 71 -1.02 -23.20 -17.16
C TRP A 71 -0.54 -21.95 -16.44
N TYR A 72 -0.97 -20.77 -16.90
CA TYR A 72 -0.61 -19.51 -16.29
C TYR A 72 -1.17 -19.39 -14.87
N HIS A 73 -2.46 -19.70 -14.67
CA HIS A 73 -3.10 -19.65 -13.36
C HIS A 73 -2.48 -20.64 -12.36
N LEU A 74 -2.06 -21.84 -12.81
CA LEU A 74 -1.33 -22.76 -11.94
C LEU A 74 -0.04 -22.12 -11.39
N GLU A 75 0.76 -21.49 -12.26
CA GLU A 75 1.98 -20.80 -11.85
C GLU A 75 1.68 -19.60 -10.95
N THR A 76 0.74 -18.75 -11.34
CA THR A 76 0.36 -17.56 -10.57
C THR A 76 -0.10 -17.95 -9.17
N ASN A 77 -0.99 -18.94 -9.05
CA ASN A 77 -1.52 -19.40 -7.76
C ASN A 77 -0.40 -19.99 -6.89
N TYR A 78 0.46 -20.83 -7.46
CA TYR A 78 1.61 -21.41 -6.76
C TYR A 78 2.56 -20.33 -6.22
N ARG A 79 2.92 -19.34 -7.05
CA ARG A 79 3.84 -18.26 -6.67
C ARG A 79 3.22 -17.30 -5.66
N LEU A 80 1.94 -16.97 -5.80
CA LEU A 80 1.23 -16.14 -4.84
C LEU A 80 1.18 -16.82 -3.47
N GLU A 81 0.88 -18.11 -3.41
CA GLU A 81 0.86 -18.86 -2.15
C GLU A 81 2.26 -18.93 -1.52
N LEU A 82 3.32 -19.15 -2.30
CA LEU A 82 4.69 -19.09 -1.81
C LEU A 82 5.05 -17.70 -1.26
N ALA A 83 4.64 -16.62 -1.93
CA ALA A 83 4.89 -15.26 -1.49
C ALA A 83 4.16 -14.96 -0.17
N GLN A 84 2.88 -15.32 -0.08
CA GLN A 84 2.09 -15.17 1.15
C GLN A 84 2.70 -15.91 2.35
N ARG A 85 3.30 -17.09 2.12
CA ARG A 85 3.98 -17.85 3.18
C ARG A 85 5.32 -17.27 3.61
N ARG A 86 6.00 -16.51 2.73
CA ARG A 86 7.35 -15.94 3.02
C ARG A 86 7.31 -14.69 3.90
N GLY A 87 6.19 -13.99 3.95
CA GLY A 87 6.05 -12.82 4.80
C GLY A 87 4.80 -12.06 4.45
N ASN A 88 3.77 -12.21 5.28
CA ASN A 88 2.66 -11.27 5.29
C ASN A 88 3.02 -10.16 6.28
N ASP A 89 3.98 -9.31 5.91
CA ASP A 89 4.14 -8.04 6.61
C ASP A 89 3.11 -7.08 6.02
N ASP A 90 2.11 -6.74 6.85
CA ASP A 90 1.06 -5.79 6.48
C ASP A 90 1.60 -4.35 6.35
N ALA A 91 2.93 -4.12 6.48
CA ALA A 91 3.59 -2.83 6.28
C ALA A 91 3.14 -2.06 5.02
N ILE A 92 2.98 -2.75 3.88
CA ILE A 92 2.50 -2.10 2.64
C ILE A 92 1.06 -1.60 2.81
N ALA A 93 0.18 -2.44 3.37
CA ALA A 93 -1.22 -2.10 3.59
C ALA A 93 -1.37 -0.97 4.62
N ARG A 94 -0.62 -1.07 5.73
CA ARG A 94 -0.54 -0.03 6.77
C ARG A 94 -0.10 1.30 6.20
N ARG A 95 0.98 1.32 5.40
CA ARG A 95 1.43 2.53 4.71
C ARG A 95 0.36 3.08 3.76
N GLY A 96 -0.31 2.22 2.99
CA GLY A 96 -1.42 2.63 2.12
C GLY A 96 -2.53 3.36 2.88
N GLN A 97 -2.95 2.83 4.03
CA GLN A 97 -3.95 3.47 4.90
C GLN A 97 -3.52 4.86 5.37
N LEU A 98 -2.24 5.07 5.69
CA LEU A 98 -1.73 6.39 6.06
C LEU A 98 -1.80 7.39 4.90
N TYR A 99 -1.45 6.95 3.68
CA TYR A 99 -1.51 7.80 2.48
C TYR A 99 -2.95 8.14 2.07
N ASP A 100 -3.91 7.24 2.32
CA ASP A 100 -5.33 7.50 2.05
C ASP A 100 -5.92 8.45 3.10
N ALA A 101 -5.53 8.31 4.37
CA ALA A 101 -6.07 9.11 5.46
C ALA A 101 -5.51 10.54 5.47
N LEU A 102 -4.22 10.73 5.19
CA LEU A 102 -3.52 11.98 5.41
C LEU A 102 -2.82 12.49 4.14
N PRO A 103 -2.79 13.81 3.91
CA PRO A 103 -2.03 14.40 2.81
C PRO A 103 -0.52 14.41 3.13
N LEU A 104 0.09 13.24 3.33
CA LEU A 104 1.47 13.07 3.83
C LEU A 104 2.50 13.82 2.98
N ARG A 105 2.33 13.84 1.65
CA ARG A 105 3.23 14.57 0.74
C ARG A 105 3.21 16.08 0.99
N GLU A 106 2.04 16.63 1.24
CA GLU A 106 1.88 18.06 1.49
C GLU A 106 2.42 18.43 2.88
N MET A 107 2.18 17.57 3.88
CA MET A 107 2.73 17.72 5.22
C MET A 107 4.26 17.68 5.20
N ALA A 108 4.85 16.74 4.45
CA ALA A 108 6.29 16.65 4.26
C ALA A 108 6.86 17.88 3.52
N ARG A 109 6.18 18.32 2.45
CA ARG A 109 6.56 19.54 1.69
C ARG A 109 6.59 20.78 2.58
N ARG A 110 5.66 20.87 3.55
CA ARG A 110 5.58 21.97 4.52
C ARG A 110 6.49 21.77 5.74
N GLY A 111 7.28 20.68 5.79
CA GLY A 111 8.18 20.37 6.89
C GLY A 111 7.48 19.97 8.18
N TRP A 112 6.22 19.52 8.12
CA TRP A 112 5.48 19.08 9.31
C TRP A 112 5.85 17.66 9.76
N LEU A 113 6.35 16.84 8.83
CA LEU A 113 6.82 15.47 9.06
C LEU A 113 7.91 15.09 8.06
N CYS A 114 8.66 14.05 8.37
CA CYS A 114 9.58 13.33 7.50
C CYS A 114 8.88 12.09 6.91
N LEU A 115 9.30 11.66 5.73
CA LEU A 115 8.82 10.40 5.15
C LEU A 115 9.87 9.32 5.40
N HIS A 116 9.44 8.22 6.03
CA HIS A 116 10.29 7.09 6.32
C HIS A 116 10.02 5.90 5.36
N GLU A 117 11.06 5.11 5.10
CA GLU A 117 10.94 3.89 4.29
C GLU A 117 10.17 2.79 5.03
N SER A 118 10.39 2.67 6.33
CA SER A 118 9.71 1.74 7.23
C SER A 118 8.30 2.22 7.56
N ALA A 119 7.33 1.30 7.48
CA ALA A 119 5.96 1.57 7.90
C ALA A 119 5.88 1.91 9.40
N ASP A 120 6.67 1.24 10.25
CA ASP A 120 6.64 1.47 11.69
C ASP A 120 7.18 2.85 12.07
N ASP A 121 8.21 3.34 11.38
CA ASP A 121 8.75 4.69 11.60
C ASP A 121 7.75 5.74 11.17
N LEU A 122 7.13 5.56 9.99
CA LEU A 122 6.12 6.48 9.48
C LEU A 122 4.88 6.53 10.39
N GLU A 123 4.42 5.38 10.88
CA GLU A 123 3.31 5.30 11.84
C GLU A 123 3.62 6.03 13.15
N ARG A 124 4.85 5.87 13.66
CA ARG A 124 5.30 6.56 14.87
C ARG A 124 5.33 8.06 14.70
N GLU A 125 5.85 8.56 13.59
CA GLU A 125 5.91 9.99 13.33
C GLU A 125 4.52 10.59 13.14
N VAL A 126 3.66 9.93 12.35
CA VAL A 126 2.27 10.38 12.15
C VAL A 126 1.48 10.35 13.46
N SER A 127 1.62 9.30 14.25
CA SER A 127 0.94 9.21 15.56
C SER A 127 1.47 10.25 16.55
N GLY A 128 2.77 10.56 16.50
CA GLY A 128 3.37 11.64 17.28
C GLY A 128 2.79 13.01 16.93
N LEU A 129 2.58 13.28 15.63
CA LEU A 129 1.96 14.53 15.17
C LEU A 129 0.48 14.61 15.54
N LEU A 130 -0.29 13.53 15.34
CA LEU A 130 -1.72 13.53 15.59
C LEU A 130 -2.09 13.43 17.08
N GLY A 131 -1.18 12.93 17.91
CA GLY A 131 -1.42 12.61 19.32
C GLY A 131 -2.40 11.45 19.53
N VAL A 132 -2.79 10.76 18.46
CA VAL A 132 -3.68 9.58 18.44
C VAL A 132 -3.17 8.58 17.43
N SER A 133 -3.44 7.30 17.64
CA SER A 133 -3.20 6.28 16.62
C SER A 133 -4.13 6.52 15.42
N VAL A 134 -3.60 6.37 14.21
CA VAL A 134 -4.36 6.53 12.96
C VAL A 134 -5.50 5.52 12.84
N SER A 135 -5.40 4.38 13.54
CA SER A 135 -6.46 3.35 13.59
C SER A 135 -7.71 3.80 14.38
N ALA A 136 -7.60 4.82 15.23
CA ALA A 136 -8.73 5.36 15.97
C ALA A 136 -9.55 6.33 15.12
N ALA A 137 -10.89 6.28 15.24
CA ALA A 137 -11.78 7.23 14.57
C ALA A 137 -11.43 8.68 15.00
N PRO A 138 -11.27 9.61 14.04
CA PRO A 138 -10.81 10.95 14.36
C PRO A 138 -11.95 11.73 15.05
N VAL A 139 -11.69 12.19 16.27
CA VAL A 139 -12.61 13.10 16.99
C VAL A 139 -12.14 14.52 16.75
N LEU A 140 -12.81 15.23 15.82
CA LEU A 140 -12.58 16.65 15.64
C LEU A 140 -13.27 17.43 16.77
N VAL A 141 -12.47 18.01 17.67
CA VAL A 141 -12.98 18.80 18.81
C VAL A 141 -13.35 20.24 18.39
N ALA A 142 -12.98 20.66 17.19
CA ALA A 142 -13.24 22.00 16.65
C ALA A 142 -14.45 22.03 15.70
N ARG A 143 -15.29 23.07 15.82
CA ARG A 143 -16.31 23.40 14.80
C ARG A 143 -15.73 24.37 13.79
N LEU A 144 -15.22 23.83 12.69
CA LEU A 144 -14.67 24.63 11.59
C LEU A 144 -15.80 25.12 10.67
N ARG A 145 -15.74 26.39 10.26
CA ARG A 145 -16.64 26.92 9.22
C ARG A 145 -16.20 26.36 7.87
N ALA A 146 -16.77 25.23 7.49
CA ALA A 146 -16.50 24.56 6.23
C ALA A 146 -17.73 24.52 5.34
N SER A 147 -17.54 24.68 4.03
CA SER A 147 -18.59 24.38 3.05
C SER A 147 -18.77 22.87 2.97
N THR A 148 -19.98 22.38 3.17
CA THR A 148 -20.33 20.95 3.09
C THR A 148 -20.08 20.36 1.70
N THR A 149 -20.05 21.18 0.65
CA THR A 149 -19.78 20.77 -0.73
C THR A 149 -18.36 20.28 -1.01
N ARG A 150 -17.40 20.51 -0.10
CA ARG A 150 -15.98 20.16 -0.32
C ARG A 150 -15.52 18.92 0.42
N GLU A 151 -16.42 18.21 1.14
CA GLU A 151 -16.14 16.97 1.88
C GLU A 151 -14.71 16.92 2.47
N PRO A 152 -14.38 17.84 3.39
CA PRO A 152 -13.01 17.95 3.85
C PRO A 152 -12.59 16.67 4.58
N LEU A 153 -11.44 16.10 4.19
CA LEU A 153 -10.85 14.94 4.84
C LEU A 153 -10.68 15.22 6.34
N THR A 154 -11.41 14.51 7.19
CA THR A 154 -11.42 14.73 8.65
C THR A 154 -10.02 14.61 9.25
N TYR A 155 -9.20 13.69 8.73
CA TYR A 155 -7.81 13.55 9.13
C TYR A 155 -6.91 14.71 8.68
N ALA A 156 -7.16 15.32 7.52
CA ALA A 156 -6.42 16.53 7.12
C ALA A 156 -6.77 17.72 8.02
N GLN A 157 -8.04 17.87 8.41
CA GLN A 157 -8.49 18.87 9.38
C GLN A 157 -7.86 18.63 10.76
N LEU A 158 -7.80 17.36 11.19
CA LEU A 158 -7.17 16.98 12.45
C LEU A 158 -5.65 17.27 12.42
N ALA A 159 -4.96 16.90 11.34
CA ALA A 159 -3.53 17.20 11.18
C ALA A 159 -3.26 18.70 11.23
N TRP A 160 -4.07 19.49 10.54
CA TRP A 160 -3.96 20.96 10.59
C TRP A 160 -4.21 21.49 12.00
N LEU A 161 -5.26 21.04 12.68
CA LEU A 161 -5.58 21.48 14.05
C LEU A 161 -4.43 21.15 15.01
N ARG A 162 -3.88 19.94 14.91
CA ARG A 162 -2.74 19.52 15.74
C ARG A 162 -1.49 20.32 15.47
N ARG A 163 -1.23 20.66 14.21
CA ARG A 163 -0.13 21.56 13.85
C ARG A 163 -0.33 22.94 14.47
N ALA A 164 -1.52 23.52 14.35
CA ALA A 164 -1.84 24.81 14.95
C ALA A 164 -1.69 24.78 16.48
N GLU A 165 -2.13 23.72 17.15
CA GLU A 165 -1.92 23.52 18.59
C GLU A 165 -0.43 23.44 18.97
N ALA A 166 0.39 22.74 18.18
CA ALA A 166 1.83 22.64 18.43
C ALA A 166 2.51 24.01 18.33
N LEU A 167 2.22 24.77 17.27
CA LEU A 167 2.72 26.12 17.07
C LEU A 167 2.27 27.09 18.18
N ALA A 168 1.01 26.98 18.60
CA ALA A 168 0.49 27.80 19.70
C ALA A 168 1.19 27.51 21.04
N ARG A 169 1.64 26.27 21.27
CA ARG A 169 2.40 25.91 22.48
C ARG A 169 3.83 26.47 22.49
N GLU A 170 4.42 26.70 21.32
CA GLU A 170 5.76 27.30 21.19
C GLU A 170 5.72 28.83 21.38
N GLN A 171 4.55 29.45 21.19
CA GLN A 171 4.37 30.89 21.36
C GLN A 171 4.21 31.26 22.84
N THR A 172 4.95 32.27 23.27
CA THR A 172 4.78 32.90 24.58
C THR A 172 3.84 34.10 24.46
N ALA A 173 2.64 33.96 25.04
CA ALA A 173 1.70 35.08 25.11
C ALA A 173 2.08 36.04 26.25
N GLY A 174 2.05 37.34 25.96
CA GLY A 174 2.19 38.39 26.96
C GLY A 174 0.94 38.51 27.85
N ASN A 175 0.97 39.47 28.78
CA ASN A 175 -0.21 39.77 29.59
C ASN A 175 -1.36 40.29 28.71
N TRP A 176 -2.59 39.96 29.11
CA TRP A 176 -3.80 40.42 28.44
C TRP A 176 -3.88 41.95 28.41
N ASP A 177 -4.07 42.51 27.21
CA ASP A 177 -4.28 43.93 27.00
C ASP A 177 -5.48 44.15 26.05
N PRO A 178 -6.57 44.78 26.51
CA PRO A 178 -7.76 45.03 25.70
C PRO A 178 -7.54 46.02 24.55
N GLU A 179 -6.58 46.96 24.65
CA GLU A 179 -6.33 47.95 23.59
C GLU A 179 -5.64 47.34 22.35
N HIS A 180 -4.93 46.22 22.55
CA HIS A 180 -4.25 45.49 21.49
C HIS A 180 -5.13 44.48 20.75
N LEU A 181 -6.39 44.29 21.17
CA LEU A 181 -7.28 43.27 20.61
C LEU A 181 -7.79 43.62 19.21
N GLU A 182 -8.22 44.87 18.99
CA GLU A 182 -8.69 45.32 17.66
C GLU A 182 -7.59 45.27 16.58
N PRO A 183 -6.36 45.78 16.84
CA PRO A 183 -5.25 45.64 15.90
C PRO A 183 -4.91 44.17 15.59
N LEU A 184 -4.87 43.33 16.62
CA LEU A 184 -4.57 41.90 16.48
C LEU A 184 -5.63 41.17 15.63
N ALA A 185 -6.92 41.49 15.82
CA ALA A 185 -7.98 40.91 15.02
C ALA A 185 -7.85 41.26 13.54
N ALA A 186 -7.50 42.51 13.21
CA ALA A 186 -7.27 42.93 11.83
C ALA A 186 -6.05 42.22 11.21
N GLU A 187 -4.97 42.05 11.97
CA GLU A 187 -3.78 41.32 11.55
C GLU A 187 -4.07 39.84 11.28
N LEU A 188 -4.76 39.16 12.20
CA LEU A 188 -5.15 37.75 12.03
C LEU A 188 -6.06 37.54 10.82
N LEU A 189 -6.99 38.47 10.56
CA LEU A 189 -7.86 38.43 9.39
C LEU A 189 -7.07 38.64 8.08
N ALA A 190 -6.03 39.48 8.10
CA ALA A 190 -5.14 39.66 6.95
C ALA A 190 -4.37 38.36 6.65
N LEU A 191 -3.86 37.67 7.67
CA LEU A 191 -3.16 36.38 7.54
C LEU A 191 -4.06 35.25 7.01
N ALA A 192 -5.38 35.33 7.23
CA ALA A 192 -6.34 34.35 6.73
C ALA A 192 -6.69 34.51 5.24
N CYS A 193 -6.22 35.58 4.57
CA CYS A 193 -6.60 35.89 3.19
C CYS A 193 -5.87 35.05 2.13
N ARG A 194 -4.67 34.53 2.40
CA ARG A 194 -3.92 33.67 1.46
C ARG A 194 -3.45 32.40 2.14
N VAL A 195 -3.52 31.28 1.41
CA VAL A 195 -3.10 29.96 1.93
C VAL A 195 -1.59 29.91 2.20
N GLU A 196 -0.81 30.71 1.47
CA GLU A 196 0.64 30.84 1.64
C GLU A 196 1.03 31.49 2.98
N ASP A 197 0.22 32.43 3.47
CA ASP A 197 0.54 33.23 4.68
C ASP A 197 0.38 32.40 5.97
N VAL A 198 -0.41 31.32 5.91
CA VAL A 198 -0.56 30.33 7.00
C VAL A 198 0.61 29.33 7.03
N ALA A 199 1.44 29.26 5.99
CA ALA A 199 2.55 28.30 5.91
C ALA A 199 3.86 28.77 6.58
N LEU A 200 3.92 30.04 6.99
CA LEU A 200 5.11 30.68 7.58
C LEU A 200 5.05 30.82 9.11
N VAL A 201 4.00 30.28 9.75
CA VAL A 201 3.89 30.18 11.21
C VAL A 201 4.16 28.75 11.64
#